data_AF-A0A3M1GS59-F1
#
_entry.id   AF-A0A3M1GS59-F1
#
_cell.length_a   1.000
_cell.length_b   1.000
_cell.length_c   1.000
_cell.angle_alpha   90.00
_cell.angle_beta   90.00
_cell.angle_gamma   90.00
#
_symmetry.space_group_name_H-M   'P 1'
#
loop_
_entity.id
_entity.type
_entity.pdbx_description
1 polymer ?
#
loop_
_entity_poly.entity_id
_entity_poly.type
_entity_poly.pdbx_seq_one_letter_code
_entity_poly.pdbx_strand_id
1 'polypeptide(L)'
;MPTFLLDLDNTLLTNDMRRFLPPYIEMLSARLAPYAAGKDVARELVATVQAVVANADAVRVNLERFMAGFTARLGCSADEITAAMTHFFAEDYPRLRQFTAPRPAAPRLVRRLLEMGCRVVVAT
;
A
#
# COMPACT_ATOMS: atom_id res chain seq x y z
N MET A 1 -4.08 7.98 31.11
CA MET A 1 -3.53 6.77 30.46
C MET A 1 -2.74 7.20 29.22
N PRO A 2 -1.43 6.97 29.16
CA PRO A 2 -0.60 7.40 28.03
C PRO A 2 -1.01 6.74 26.70
N THR A 3 -0.87 7.46 25.59
CA THR A 3 -1.05 6.92 24.23
C THR A 3 0.28 6.98 23.47
N PHE A 4 0.66 5.88 22.82
CA PHE A 4 1.82 5.78 21.95
C PHE A 4 1.36 5.60 20.51
N LEU A 5 1.80 6.52 19.63
CA LEU A 5 1.60 6.43 18.18
C LEU A 5 2.88 5.87 17.58
N LEU A 6 2.79 4.68 17.00
CA LEU A 6 3.92 3.97 16.43
C LEU A 6 3.73 3.91 14.92
N ASP A 7 4.71 4.42 14.19
CA ASP A 7 4.83 4.19 12.76
C ASP A 7 5.09 2.69 12.47
N LEU A 8 4.84 2.24 11.25
CA LEU A 8 5.03 0.85 10.82
C LEU A 8 6.39 0.65 10.14
N ASP A 9 6.61 1.32 9.01
CA ASP A 9 7.71 1.03 8.10
C ASP A 9 9.05 1.56 8.62
N ASN A 10 10.00 0.65 8.80
CA ASN A 10 11.27 0.88 9.47
C ASN A 10 11.17 1.30 10.95
N THR A 11 9.98 1.17 11.55
CA THR A 11 9.73 1.38 12.98
C THR A 11 9.33 0.07 13.68
N LEU A 12 8.19 -0.52 13.31
CA LEU A 12 7.72 -1.83 13.81
C LEU A 12 8.07 -2.99 12.86
N LEU A 13 8.15 -2.69 11.56
CA LEU A 13 8.44 -3.63 10.49
C LEU A 13 9.67 -3.15 9.73
N THR A 14 10.63 -4.03 9.45
CA THR A 14 11.69 -3.76 8.48
C THR A 14 11.06 -3.84 7.09
N ASN A 15 11.00 -2.70 6.41
CA ASN A 15 10.46 -2.57 5.06
C ASN A 15 11.25 -1.50 4.30
N ASP A 16 12.31 -1.90 3.59
CA ASP A 16 13.03 -0.97 2.72
C ASP A 16 12.20 -0.80 1.44
N MET A 17 11.53 0.35 1.32
CA MET A 17 10.68 0.65 0.17
C MET A 17 11.43 0.59 -1.17
N ARG A 18 12.76 0.78 -1.19
CA ARG A 18 13.56 0.62 -2.42
C ARG A 18 13.66 -0.84 -2.85
N ARG A 19 13.49 -1.78 -1.93
CA ARG A 19 13.49 -3.24 -2.19
C ARG A 19 12.07 -3.78 -2.34
N PHE A 20 11.10 -3.24 -1.61
CA PHE A 20 9.72 -3.70 -1.64
C PHE A 20 8.94 -3.17 -2.86
N LEU A 21 9.15 -1.91 -3.22
CA LEU A 21 8.33 -1.25 -4.23
C LEU A 21 8.50 -1.84 -5.64
N PRO A 22 9.71 -2.17 -6.14
CA PRO A 22 9.86 -2.77 -7.47
C PRO A 22 9.06 -4.07 -7.67
N PRO A 23 9.20 -5.13 -6.83
CA PRO A 23 8.42 -6.35 -7.01
C PRO A 23 6.92 -6.15 -6.73
N TYR A 24 6.54 -5.21 -5.85
CA TYR A 24 5.13 -4.84 -5.66
C TYR A 24 4.50 -4.28 -6.93
N ILE A 25 5.16 -3.29 -7.56
CA ILE A 25 4.70 -2.67 -8.81
C ILE A 25 4.65 -3.71 -9.92
N GLU A 26 5.69 -4.53 -10.06
CA GLU A 26 5.75 -5.59 -11.07
C GLU A 26 4.58 -6.58 -10.93
N MET A 27 4.37 -7.13 -9.73
CA MET A 27 3.31 -8.11 -9.49
C MET A 27 1.91 -7.52 -9.68
N LEU A 28 1.66 -6.30 -9.18
CA LEU A 28 0.38 -5.64 -9.35
C LEU A 28 0.13 -5.31 -10.82
N SER A 29 1.14 -4.83 -11.53
CA SER A 29 1.03 -4.51 -12.96
C SER A 29 0.75 -5.75 -13.80
N ALA A 30 1.38 -6.87 -13.49
CA ALA A 30 1.11 -8.15 -14.14
C ALA A 30 -0.34 -8.61 -13.91
N ARG A 31 -0.86 -8.48 -12.68
CA ARG A 31 -2.26 -8.83 -12.36
C ARG A 31 -3.27 -7.97 -13.11
N LEU A 32 -2.93 -6.71 -13.35
CA LEU A 32 -3.80 -5.73 -13.99
C LEU A 32 -3.63 -5.64 -15.52
N ALA A 33 -2.59 -6.24 -16.08
CA ALA A 33 -2.31 -6.22 -17.53
C ALA A 33 -3.49 -6.64 -18.42
N PRO A 34 -4.33 -7.63 -18.06
CA PRO A 34 -5.50 -7.99 -18.86
C PRO A 34 -6.52 -6.86 -19.06
N TYR A 35 -6.54 -5.86 -18.18
CA TYR A 35 -7.49 -4.74 -18.21
C TYR A 35 -6.93 -3.48 -18.88
N ALA A 36 -5.65 -3.50 -19.27
CA ALA A 36 -4.92 -2.29 -19.65
C ALA A 36 -4.99 -1.93 -21.14
N ALA A 37 -5.70 -2.70 -21.96
CA ALA A 37 -5.80 -2.50 -23.41
C ALA A 37 -4.43 -2.25 -24.10
N GLY A 38 -3.38 -2.95 -23.66
CA GLY A 38 -2.02 -2.82 -24.19
C GLY A 38 -1.19 -1.67 -23.61
N LYS A 39 -1.69 -0.94 -22.61
CA LYS A 39 -0.94 0.13 -21.93
C LYS A 39 0.05 -0.45 -20.92
N ASP A 40 1.12 0.31 -20.68
CA ASP A 40 2.09 0.03 -19.62
C ASP A 40 1.49 0.35 -18.24
N VAL A 41 1.01 -0.70 -17.57
CA VAL A 41 0.34 -0.56 -16.27
C VAL A 41 1.29 -0.02 -15.20
N ALA A 42 2.55 -0.43 -15.19
CA ALA A 42 3.51 0.02 -14.18
C ALA A 42 3.74 1.53 -14.28
N ARG A 43 3.89 2.02 -15.52
CA ARG A 43 4.02 3.45 -15.79
C ARG A 43 2.78 4.23 -15.36
N GLU A 44 1.58 3.78 -15.73
CA GLU A 44 0.34 4.48 -15.37
C GLU A 44 0.04 4.42 -13.87
N LEU A 45 0.41 3.34 -13.20
CA LEU A 45 0.30 3.18 -11.75
C LEU A 45 1.15 4.25 -11.04
N VAL A 46 2.44 4.33 -11.38
CA VAL A 46 3.37 5.30 -10.81
C VAL A 46 2.90 6.73 -11.08
N ALA A 47 2.50 7.04 -12.32
CA ALA A 47 2.01 8.36 -12.69
C ALA A 47 0.74 8.75 -11.90
N THR A 48 -0.16 7.80 -11.66
CA THR A 48 -1.37 8.06 -10.87
C THR A 48 -1.04 8.30 -9.41
N VAL A 49 -0.18 7.48 -8.80
CA VAL A 49 0.25 7.67 -7.41
C VAL A 49 0.91 9.05 -7.24
N GLN A 50 1.79 9.45 -8.16
CA GLN A 50 2.40 10.79 -8.13
C GLN A 50 1.37 11.91 -8.21
N ALA A 51 0.34 11.77 -9.04
CA ALA A 51 -0.75 12.74 -9.15
C ALA A 51 -1.62 12.81 -7.87
N VAL A 52 -1.82 11.69 -7.18
CA VAL A 52 -2.50 11.66 -5.88
C VAL A 52 -1.66 12.35 -4.81
N VAL A 53 -0.37 12.02 -4.72
CA VAL A 53 0.55 12.58 -3.72
C VAL A 53 0.78 14.08 -3.92
N ALA A 54 0.92 14.54 -5.16
CA ALA A 54 1.24 15.94 -5.45
C ALA A 54 0.09 16.92 -5.19
N ASN A 55 -1.16 16.44 -5.09
CA ASN A 55 -2.32 17.32 -4.97
C ASN A 55 -2.82 17.40 -3.52
N ALA A 56 -2.83 18.63 -3.02
CA ALA A 56 -3.13 19.06 -1.65
C ALA A 56 -4.63 19.21 -1.33
N ASP A 57 -5.53 18.85 -2.25
CA ASP A 57 -6.97 18.83 -1.99
C ASP A 57 -7.29 17.73 -0.96
N ALA A 58 -7.53 18.18 0.28
CA ALA A 58 -7.85 17.34 1.42
C ALA A 58 -9.33 16.94 1.50
N VAL A 59 -10.17 17.41 0.57
CA VAL A 59 -11.63 17.17 0.59
C VAL A 59 -11.97 15.80 0.00
N ARG A 60 -11.21 15.32 -1.00
CA ARG A 60 -11.46 14.04 -1.66
C ARG A 60 -10.61 12.91 -1.09
N VAL A 61 -11.20 11.71 -1.02
CA VAL A 61 -10.51 10.51 -0.53
C VAL A 61 -9.44 10.08 -1.54
N ASN A 62 -8.25 9.71 -1.04
CA ASN A 62 -7.12 9.27 -1.88
C ASN A 62 -7.51 8.12 -2.83
N LEU A 63 -8.30 7.16 -2.36
CA LEU A 63 -8.76 6.03 -3.17
C LEU A 63 -9.62 6.48 -4.35
N GLU A 64 -10.56 7.40 -4.15
CA GLU A 64 -11.42 7.91 -5.22
C GLU A 64 -10.60 8.64 -6.29
N ARG A 65 -9.63 9.46 -5.87
CA ARG A 65 -8.71 10.16 -6.77
C ARG A 65 -7.84 9.19 -7.55
N PHE A 66 -7.31 8.17 -6.87
CA PHE A 66 -6.53 7.11 -7.51
C PHE A 66 -7.37 6.38 -8.54
N MET A 67 -8.55 5.87 -8.17
CA MET A 67 -9.41 5.09 -9.05
C MET A 67 -9.85 5.90 -10.27
N ALA A 68 -10.25 7.16 -10.09
CA ALA A 68 -10.65 8.03 -11.19
C ALA A 68 -9.49 8.31 -12.16
N GLY A 69 -8.29 8.62 -11.63
CA GLY A 69 -7.11 8.88 -12.47
C GLY A 69 -6.61 7.62 -13.18
N PHE A 70 -6.56 6.50 -12.48
CA PHE A 70 -5.99 5.26 -12.98
C PHE A 70 -6.89 4.59 -14.03
N THR A 71 -8.20 4.51 -13.78
CA THR A 71 -9.15 3.91 -14.73
C THR A 71 -9.28 4.74 -16.00
N ALA A 72 -9.27 6.08 -15.90
CA ALA A 72 -9.22 6.97 -17.06
C ALA A 72 -7.95 6.76 -17.89
N ARG A 73 -6.79 6.61 -17.23
CA ARG A 73 -5.52 6.31 -17.89
C ARG A 73 -5.52 4.95 -18.57
N LEU A 74 -6.06 3.92 -17.94
CA LEU A 74 -6.10 2.56 -18.48
C LEU A 74 -7.23 2.35 -19.51
N GLY A 75 -8.32 3.11 -19.44
CA GLY A 75 -9.48 2.92 -20.31
C GLY A 75 -10.35 1.72 -19.92
N CYS A 76 -10.42 1.40 -18.63
CA CYS A 76 -11.21 0.31 -18.06
C CYS A 76 -12.20 0.84 -17.02
N SER A 77 -13.12 -0.01 -16.55
CA SER A 77 -14.05 0.36 -15.48
C SER A 77 -13.41 0.28 -14.09
N ALA A 78 -13.92 1.05 -13.14
CA ALA A 78 -13.49 1.00 -11.75
C ALA A 78 -13.81 -0.35 -11.08
N ASP A 79 -14.90 -1.00 -11.48
CA ASP A 79 -15.33 -2.28 -10.91
C ASP A 79 -14.35 -3.41 -11.28
N GLU A 80 -13.90 -3.46 -12.53
CA GLU A 80 -12.90 -4.43 -13.01
C GLU A 80 -11.57 -4.29 -12.26
N ILE A 81 -11.08 -3.06 -12.13
CA ILE A 81 -9.83 -2.80 -11.39
C ILE A 81 -10.00 -3.14 -9.91
N THR A 82 -11.13 -2.79 -9.30
CA THR A 82 -11.40 -3.09 -7.88
C THR A 82 -11.42 -4.60 -7.63
N ALA A 83 -12.08 -5.36 -8.49
CA ALA A 83 -12.10 -6.82 -8.40
C ALA A 83 -10.68 -7.39 -8.53
N ALA A 84 -9.92 -6.96 -9.55
CA ALA A 84 -8.56 -7.44 -9.76
C ALA A 84 -7.59 -7.07 -8.61
N MET A 85 -7.71 -5.87 -8.05
CA MET A 85 -6.94 -5.45 -6.87
C MET A 85 -7.34 -6.27 -5.64
N THR A 86 -8.62 -6.59 -5.46
CA THR A 86 -9.09 -7.45 -4.36
C THR A 86 -8.43 -8.82 -4.43
N HIS A 87 -8.40 -9.45 -5.61
CA HIS A 87 -7.69 -10.71 -5.82
C HIS A 87 -6.19 -10.58 -5.58
N PHE A 88 -5.55 -9.50 -6.07
CA PHE A 88 -4.15 -9.24 -5.81
C PHE A 88 -3.82 -9.22 -4.32
N PHE A 89 -4.59 -8.49 -3.52
CA PHE A 89 -4.35 -8.38 -2.08
C PHE A 89 -4.62 -9.69 -1.32
N ALA A 90 -5.56 -10.51 -1.79
CA ALA A 90 -5.86 -11.80 -1.19
C ALA A 90 -4.82 -12.88 -1.51
N GLU A 91 -4.34 -12.93 -2.76
CA GLU A 91 -3.58 -14.07 -3.29
C GLU A 91 -2.10 -13.77 -3.54
N ASP A 92 -1.79 -12.62 -4.14
CA ASP A 92 -0.43 -12.30 -4.60
C ASP A 92 0.37 -11.53 -3.56
N TYR A 93 -0.24 -10.52 -2.94
CA TYR A 93 0.39 -9.63 -1.98
C TYR A 93 1.08 -10.36 -0.83
N PRO A 94 0.54 -11.45 -0.25
CA PRO A 94 1.24 -12.21 0.79
C PRO A 94 2.63 -12.73 0.37
N ARG A 95 2.87 -12.96 -0.92
CA ARG A 95 4.18 -13.40 -1.44
C ARG A 95 5.26 -12.33 -1.30
N LEU A 96 4.88 -11.06 -1.19
CA LEU A 96 5.80 -9.94 -0.96
C LEU A 96 6.33 -9.89 0.48
N ARG A 97 5.78 -10.71 1.40
CA ARG A 97 6.26 -10.81 2.79
C ARG A 97 7.75 -11.14 2.88
N GLN A 98 8.32 -11.83 1.90
CA GLN A 98 9.75 -12.12 1.86
C GLN A 98 10.65 -10.87 1.80
N PHE A 99 10.11 -9.72 1.39
CA PHE A 99 10.81 -8.44 1.35
C PHE A 99 10.69 -7.65 2.65
N THR A 100 9.92 -8.15 3.62
CA THR A 100 9.72 -7.52 4.92
C THR A 100 10.12 -8.46 6.06
N ALA A 101 10.40 -7.90 7.23
CA ALA A 101 10.67 -8.69 8.42
C ALA A 101 10.23 -7.93 9.68
N PRO A 102 9.68 -8.59 10.71
CA PRO A 102 9.45 -7.91 11.99
C PRO A 102 10.74 -7.31 12.53
N ARG A 103 10.69 -6.10 13.10
CA ARG A 103 11.86 -5.57 13.83
C ARG A 103 12.03 -6.33 15.14
N PRO A 104 13.21 -6.90 15.46
CA PRO A 104 13.38 -7.79 16.62
C PRO A 104 12.90 -7.19 17.96
N ALA A 105 13.07 -5.88 18.15
CA ALA A 105 12.66 -5.18 19.36
C ALA A 105 11.15 -4.81 19.39
N ALA A 106 10.48 -4.74 18.22
CA ALA A 106 9.12 -4.23 18.12
C ALA A 106 8.08 -5.07 18.89
N PRO A 107 8.07 -6.42 18.81
CA PRO A 107 7.14 -7.22 19.60
C PRO A 107 7.31 -7.03 21.12
N ARG A 108 8.56 -6.87 21.60
CA ARG A 108 8.84 -6.64 23.02
C ARG A 108 8.36 -5.27 23.47
N LEU A 109 8.60 -4.23 22.66
CA LEU A 109 8.13 -2.87 22.92
C LEU A 109 6.60 -2.83 23.03
N VAL A 110 5.90 -3.35 22.01
CA VAL A 110 4.43 -3.32 21.95
C VAL A 110 3.83 -4.07 23.14
N ARG A 111 4.32 -5.28 23.45
CA ARG A 111 3.85 -6.04 24.62
C ARG A 111 4.03 -5.26 25.91
N ARG A 112 5.21 -4.64 26.12
CA ARG A 112 5.49 -3.90 27.34
C ARG A 112 4.57 -2.70 27.51
N LEU A 113 4.29 -1.97 26.44
CA LEU A 113 3.36 -0.82 26.48
C LEU A 113 1.94 -1.28 26.84
N LEU A 114 1.48 -2.39 26.27
CA LEU A 114 0.17 -2.97 26.58
C LEU A 114 0.09 -3.45 28.04
N GLU A 115 1.11 -4.14 28.55
CA GLU A 115 1.20 -4.57 29.96
C GLU A 115 1.19 -3.40 30.95
N MET A 116 1.72 -2.24 30.55
CA MET A 116 1.68 -1.01 31.34
C MET A 116 0.33 -0.29 31.28
N GLY A 117 -0.68 -0.87 30.62
CA GLY A 117 -1.98 -0.25 30.43
C GLY A 117 -1.95 0.96 29.49
N CYS A 118 -0.95 1.09 28.62
CA CYS A 118 -0.90 2.18 27.65
C CYS A 118 -1.78 1.88 26.43
N ARG A 119 -2.33 2.91 25.80
CA ARG A 119 -2.96 2.78 24.47
C ARG A 119 -1.87 2.77 23.40
N VAL A 120 -1.85 1.76 22.55
CA VAL A 120 -0.92 1.67 21.40
C VAL A 120 -1.71 1.81 20.11
N VAL A 121 -1.25 2.69 19.22
CA VAL A 121 -1.87 2.97 17.92
C VAL A 121 -0.82 2.83 16.83
N VAL A 122 -1.18 2.20 15.71
CA VAL A 122 -0.38 2.28 14.48
C VAL A 122 -0.78 3.56 13.74
N ALA A 123 0.18 4.43 13.46
CA ALA A 123 -0.03 5.71 12.76
C ALA A 123 0.94 5.78 11.57
N THR A 124 0.42 5.49 10.36
CA THR A 124 1.16 5.36 9.09
C THR A 124 0.46 6.13 7.98
#